data_AF-A0A9E3A0C2-F1
#
_entry.id   AF-A0A9E3A0C2-F1
#
_cell.length_a   1.000
_cell.length_b   1.000
_cell.length_c   1.000
_cell.angle_alpha   90.00
_cell.angle_beta   90.00
_cell.angle_gamma   90.00
#
_symmetry.space_group_name_H-M   'P 1'
#
loop_
_entity.id
_entity.type
_entity.pdbx_description
1 polymer ?
#
loop_
_entity_poly.entity_id
_entity_poly.type
_entity_poly.pdbx_seq_one_letter_code
_entity_poly.pdbx_strand_id
1 'polypeptide(L)'
;MSQPTVALLLDIDREYREKGRAGLLARIAPRRFNPEGKAWLPVLNARHDDWHFTALFSNTERAHELHRTYDWVVIFYSDPDGDEGQATVVTERRGALTGQRVVRGREPECARYYRAAPAAPALSI
;
A
#
# COMPACT_ATOMS: atom_id res chain seq x y z
N MET A 1 9.45 16.42 9.71
CA MET A 1 8.74 15.13 9.62
C MET A 1 9.56 14.20 8.77
N SER A 2 10.13 13.19 9.41
CA SER A 2 10.78 12.08 8.74
C SER A 2 9.70 11.30 7.98
N GLN A 3 9.97 10.83 6.76
CA GLN A 3 9.04 9.96 6.04
C GLN A 3 9.78 8.68 5.63
N PRO A 4 9.11 7.52 5.64
CA PRO A 4 9.69 6.28 5.14
C PRO A 4 10.19 6.44 3.70
N THR A 5 11.21 5.68 3.32
CA THR A 5 11.67 5.65 1.93
C THR A 5 10.60 5.03 1.02
N VAL A 6 10.64 5.36 -0.28
CA VAL A 6 9.75 4.68 -1.25
C VAL A 6 9.96 3.17 -1.24
N ALA A 7 11.22 2.70 -1.10
CA ALA A 7 11.52 1.28 -1.03
C ALA A 7 10.77 0.60 0.12
N LEU A 8 10.83 1.17 1.33
CA LEU A 8 10.14 0.62 2.49
C LEU A 8 8.61 0.62 2.32
N LEU A 9 8.03 1.69 1.78
CA LEU A 9 6.59 1.74 1.50
C LEU A 9 6.15 0.69 0.46
N LEU A 10 6.97 0.45 -0.57
CA LEU A 10 6.69 -0.57 -1.59
C LEU A 10 6.87 -2.00 -1.04
N ASP A 11 7.78 -2.22 -0.09
CA ASP A 11 7.93 -3.49 0.60
C ASP A 11 6.71 -3.80 1.47
N ILE A 12 6.20 -2.81 2.22
CA ILE A 12 4.96 -2.94 2.99
C ILE A 12 3.75 -3.17 2.08
N ASP A 13 3.65 -2.49 0.93
CA ASP A 13 2.62 -2.75 -0.08
C ASP A 13 2.65 -4.20 -0.58
N ARG A 14 3.83 -4.71 -0.90
CA ARG A 14 4.02 -6.09 -1.35
C ARG A 14 3.57 -7.09 -0.29
N GLU A 15 4.07 -6.94 0.93
CA GLU A 15 3.72 -7.82 2.06
C GLU A 15 2.21 -7.83 2.32
N TYR A 16 1.58 -6.65 2.37
CA TYR A 16 0.14 -6.53 2.56
C TYR A 16 -0.64 -7.28 1.48
N ARG A 17 -0.26 -7.10 0.21
CA ARG A 17 -0.98 -7.72 -0.91
C ARG A 17 -0.78 -9.23 -0.96
N GLU A 18 0.41 -9.73 -0.65
CA GLU A 18 0.71 -11.16 -0.59
C GLU A 18 -0.07 -11.84 0.54
N LYS A 19 0.03 -11.32 1.77
CA LYS A 19 -0.71 -11.85 2.92
C LYS A 19 -2.22 -11.69 2.76
N GLY A 20 -2.67 -10.60 2.16
CA GLY A 20 -4.07 -10.36 1.86
C GLY A 20 -4.64 -11.39 0.88
N ARG A 21 -3.92 -11.71 -0.20
CA ARG A 21 -4.29 -12.77 -1.15
C ARG A 21 -4.27 -14.16 -0.51
N ALA A 22 -3.32 -14.41 0.39
CA ALA A 22 -3.24 -15.67 1.13
C ALA A 22 -4.28 -15.79 2.26
N GLY A 23 -5.08 -14.75 2.54
CA GLY A 23 -6.07 -14.76 3.62
C GLY A 23 -5.46 -14.75 5.02
N LEU A 24 -4.22 -14.30 5.17
CA LEU A 24 -3.45 -14.34 6.43
C LEU A 24 -3.59 -13.08 7.28
N LEU A 25 -4.32 -12.07 6.79
CA LEU A 25 -4.47 -10.80 7.49
C LEU A 25 -5.71 -10.81 8.41
N ALA A 26 -5.56 -10.16 9.56
CA ALA A 26 -6.69 -9.83 10.41
C ALA A 26 -7.68 -8.96 9.63
N ARG A 27 -8.98 -9.14 9.91
CA ARG A 27 -10.03 -8.34 9.28
C ARG A 27 -10.70 -7.44 10.31
N ILE A 28 -10.94 -6.20 9.92
CA ILE A 28 -11.71 -5.24 10.72
C ILE A 28 -13.07 -4.99 10.07
N ALA A 29 -14.02 -4.52 10.88
CA ALA A 29 -15.29 -3.99 10.40
C ALA A 29 -15.12 -2.49 10.10
N PRO A 30 -14.98 -2.06 8.83
CA PRO A 30 -14.85 -0.65 8.53
C PRO A 30 -16.17 0.09 8.84
N ARG A 31 -16.07 1.37 9.21
CA ARG A 31 -17.25 2.21 9.52
C ARG A 31 -18.02 2.66 8.28
N ARG A 32 -17.33 2.81 7.15
CA ARG A 32 -17.90 3.23 5.85
C ARG A 32 -18.07 2.02 4.95
N PHE A 33 -19.08 2.05 4.08
CA PHE A 33 -19.37 0.97 3.12
C PHE A 33 -19.51 -0.42 3.77
N ASN A 34 -20.12 -0.45 4.97
CA ASN A 34 -20.32 -1.68 5.74
C ASN A 34 -21.67 -1.66 6.48
N PRO A 35 -22.80 -1.69 5.76
CA PRO A 35 -24.13 -1.60 6.38
C PRO A 35 -24.41 -2.76 7.34
N GLU A 36 -23.80 -3.93 7.10
CA GLU A 36 -23.96 -5.11 7.94
C GLU A 36 -22.98 -5.16 9.13
N GLY A 37 -22.04 -4.22 9.24
CA GLY A 37 -21.05 -4.20 10.33
C GLY A 37 -20.08 -5.38 10.34
N LYS A 38 -19.93 -6.11 9.23
CA LYS A 38 -19.11 -7.31 9.15
C LYS A 38 -17.62 -6.98 9.10
N ALA A 39 -16.79 -7.84 9.68
CA ALA A 39 -15.34 -7.73 9.60
C ALA A 39 -14.82 -8.31 8.28
N TRP A 40 -14.67 -7.47 7.26
CA TRP A 40 -14.30 -7.90 5.91
C TRP A 40 -13.02 -7.25 5.38
N LEU A 41 -12.56 -6.13 5.94
CA LEU A 41 -11.43 -5.38 5.41
C LEU A 41 -10.11 -5.92 6.00
N PRO A 42 -9.22 -6.52 5.18
CA PRO A 42 -7.92 -6.99 5.67
C PRO A 42 -7.01 -5.83 6.05
N VAL A 43 -6.34 -5.96 7.19
CA VAL A 43 -5.39 -4.98 7.73
C VAL A 43 -4.08 -5.70 8.09
N LEU A 44 -2.97 -5.12 7.66
CA LEU A 44 -1.63 -5.49 8.12
C LEU A 44 -1.18 -4.47 9.15
N ASN A 45 -0.70 -4.96 10.30
CA ASN A 45 0.17 -4.18 11.18
C ASN A 45 1.59 -4.75 11.03
N ALA A 46 2.55 -3.90 10.75
CA ALA A 46 3.94 -4.28 10.55
C ALA A 46 4.89 -3.32 11.28
N ARG A 47 6.08 -3.81 11.61
CA ARG A 47 7.14 -3.01 12.19
C ARG A 47 8.40 -3.24 11.37
N HIS A 48 9.08 -2.16 10.98
CA HIS A 48 10.39 -2.22 10.35
C HIS A 48 11.32 -1.28 11.09
N ASP A 49 12.34 -1.84 11.72
CA ASP A 49 13.18 -1.14 12.70
C ASP A 49 12.30 -0.43 13.76
N ASP A 50 12.31 0.88 13.69
CA ASP A 50 11.70 1.83 14.60
C ASP A 50 10.36 2.39 14.08
N TRP A 51 10.00 2.07 12.84
CA TRP A 51 8.75 2.49 12.22
C TRP A 51 7.63 1.49 12.47
N HIS A 52 6.44 2.02 12.75
CA HIS A 52 5.20 1.24 12.78
C HIS A 52 4.38 1.54 11.53
N PHE A 53 3.74 0.50 10.98
CA PHE A 53 2.93 0.60 9.79
C PHE A 53 1.58 -0.08 9.97
N THR A 54 0.55 0.57 9.45
CA THR A 54 -0.78 -0.02 9.26
C THR A 54 -1.15 0.09 7.78
N ALA A 55 -1.30 -1.04 7.09
CA ALA A 55 -1.66 -1.07 5.68
C ALA A 55 -3.04 -1.70 5.47
N LEU A 56 -3.85 -1.05 4.63
CA LEU A 56 -5.19 -1.51 4.27
C LEU A 56 -5.60 -0.99 2.89
N PHE A 57 -6.50 -1.71 2.22
CA PHE A 57 -7.09 -1.22 0.99
C PHE A 57 -7.96 0.02 1.22
N SER A 58 -7.89 0.99 0.31
CA SER A 58 -8.72 2.19 0.35
C SER A 58 -10.20 1.81 0.28
N ASN A 59 -10.93 2.14 1.34
CA ASN A 59 -12.38 1.97 1.45
C ASN A 59 -13.10 3.32 1.30
N THR A 60 -12.64 4.15 0.36
CA THR A 60 -13.23 5.47 0.07
C THR A 60 -14.20 5.37 -1.10
N GLU A 61 -15.18 6.29 -1.17
CA GLU A 61 -16.17 6.35 -2.27
C GLU A 61 -15.49 6.35 -3.63
N ARG A 62 -14.47 7.20 -3.81
CA ARG A 62 -13.67 7.29 -5.02
C ARG A 62 -12.97 5.97 -5.40
N ALA A 63 -12.52 5.19 -4.41
CA ALA A 63 -11.93 3.88 -4.68
C ALA A 63 -12.99 2.88 -5.15
N HIS A 64 -14.21 2.96 -4.64
CA HIS A 64 -15.35 2.15 -5.10
C HIS A 64 -15.81 2.56 -6.50
N GLU A 65 -16.01 3.85 -6.77
CA GLU A 65 -16.41 4.39 -8.08
C GLU A 65 -15.44 3.97 -9.20
N LEU A 66 -14.14 3.92 -8.88
CA LEU A 66 -13.10 3.54 -9.85
C LEU A 66 -12.83 2.02 -9.90
N HIS A 67 -13.55 1.22 -9.10
CA HIS A 67 -13.29 -0.21 -8.88
C HIS A 67 -11.81 -0.49 -8.53
N ARG A 68 -11.29 0.26 -7.56
CA ARG A 68 -9.88 0.23 -7.07
C ARG A 68 -9.75 -0.14 -5.59
N THR A 69 -10.83 -0.61 -4.97
CA THR A 69 -10.84 -1.10 -3.58
C THR A 69 -9.94 -2.29 -3.32
N TYR A 70 -9.37 -2.92 -4.35
CA TYR A 70 -8.37 -4.00 -4.21
C TYR A 70 -7.00 -3.64 -4.84
N ASP A 71 -6.84 -2.37 -5.23
CA ASP A 71 -5.61 -1.87 -5.86
C ASP A 71 -4.93 -0.79 -5.02
N TRP A 72 -5.69 0.14 -4.45
CA TRP A 72 -5.13 1.26 -3.70
C TRP A 72 -4.89 0.83 -2.27
N VAL A 73 -3.63 0.81 -1.85
CA VAL A 73 -3.23 0.50 -0.47
C VAL A 73 -2.89 1.81 0.21
N VAL A 74 -3.58 2.11 1.30
CA VAL A 74 -3.23 3.21 2.19
C VAL A 74 -2.35 2.63 3.28
N ILE A 75 -1.19 3.25 3.46
CA ILE A 75 -0.20 2.89 4.48
C ILE A 75 -0.11 4.06 5.45
N PHE A 76 -0.60 3.88 6.66
CA PHE A 76 -0.33 4.76 7.78
C PHE A 76 1.01 4.37 8.39
N TYR A 77 1.79 5.35 8.80
CA TYR A 77 3.07 5.11 9.45
C TYR A 77 3.30 6.10 10.59
N SER A 78 4.07 5.67 11.59
CA SER A 78 4.59 6.55 12.62
C SER A 78 6.05 6.26 12.92
N ASP A 79 6.80 7.32 13.18
CA ASP A 79 8.17 7.21 13.69
C ASP A 79 8.18 7.01 15.22
N PRO A 80 9.34 6.74 15.85
CA PRO A 80 9.45 6.58 17.30
C PRO A 80 9.04 7.79 18.12
N ASP A 81 9.18 8.99 17.55
CA ASP A 81 8.85 10.25 18.21
C ASP A 81 7.34 10.52 18.16
N GLY A 82 6.59 9.68 17.45
CA GLY A 82 5.13 9.72 17.37
C GLY A 82 4.60 10.58 16.22
N ASP A 83 5.45 11.04 15.29
CA ASP A 83 5.00 11.75 14.10
C ASP A 83 4.25 10.76 13.18
N GLU A 84 2.96 11.03 12.97
CA GLU A 84 2.12 10.22 12.09
C GLU A 84 2.09 10.77 10.66
N GLY A 85 2.07 9.86 9.69
CA GLY A 85 1.90 10.16 8.28
C GLY A 85 1.18 9.06 7.54
N GLN A 86 0.89 9.32 6.25
CA GLN A 86 0.31 8.32 5.38
C GLN A 86 0.83 8.42 3.96
N ALA A 87 0.84 7.30 3.27
CA ALA A 87 1.12 7.17 1.86
C ALA A 87 0.04 6.32 1.19
N THR A 88 -0.23 6.59 -0.10
CA THR A 88 -1.10 5.72 -0.91
C THR A 88 -0.28 5.11 -2.04
N VAL A 89 -0.28 3.78 -2.10
CA VAL A 89 0.37 3.00 -3.15
C VAL A 89 -0.69 2.51 -4.12
N VAL A 90 -0.45 2.72 -5.42
CA VAL A 90 -1.37 2.34 -6.50
C VAL A 90 -0.62 1.62 -7.61
N THR A 91 -1.36 0.93 -8.48
CA THR A 91 -0.78 0.48 -9.75
C THR A 91 -0.81 1.64 -10.75
N GLU A 92 0.35 2.03 -11.24
CA GLU A 92 0.46 3.06 -12.26
C GLU A 92 -0.10 2.57 -13.60
N ARG A 93 -0.85 3.42 -14.28
CA ARG A 93 -1.58 3.05 -15.50
C ARG A 93 -1.10 3.82 -16.73
N ARG A 94 -0.26 4.84 -16.54
CA ARG A 94 0.22 5.70 -17.63
C ARG A 94 1.70 6.01 -17.45
N GLY A 95 2.37 6.25 -18.58
CA GLY A 95 3.78 6.65 -18.60
C GLY A 95 4.75 5.51 -18.30
N ALA A 96 6.00 5.87 -18.02
CA ALA A 96 7.13 4.94 -17.97
C ALA A 96 7.05 3.89 -16.84
N LEU A 97 6.20 4.10 -15.82
CA LEU A 97 6.02 3.18 -14.71
C LEU A 97 4.74 2.34 -14.84
N THR A 98 4.09 2.32 -16.00
CA THR A 98 2.86 1.55 -16.21
C THR A 98 3.02 0.09 -15.77
N GLY A 99 2.07 -0.40 -14.96
CA GLY A 99 2.09 -1.75 -14.38
C GLY A 99 2.86 -1.86 -13.07
N GLN A 100 3.67 -0.85 -12.70
CA GLN A 100 4.41 -0.83 -11.46
C GLN A 100 3.59 -0.28 -10.30
N ARG A 101 4.03 -0.59 -9.08
CA ARG A 101 3.48 -0.01 -7.84
C ARG A 101 4.16 1.32 -7.56
N VAL A 102 3.38 2.37 -7.35
CA VAL A 102 3.90 3.73 -7.15
C VAL A 102 3.28 4.37 -5.93
N VAL A 103 4.11 5.08 -5.16
CA VAL A 103 3.67 5.94 -4.05
C VAL A 103 3.20 7.27 -4.65
N ARG A 104 1.92 7.60 -4.47
CA ARG A 104 1.34 8.84 -5.01
C ARG A 104 2.04 10.06 -4.43
N GLY A 105 2.39 11.02 -5.30
CA GLY A 105 3.13 12.23 -4.95
C GLY A 105 4.65 12.02 -4.85
N ARG A 106 5.14 10.79 -5.02
CA ARG A 106 6.57 10.42 -5.00
C ARG A 106 6.99 9.67 -6.26
N GLU A 107 6.33 9.97 -7.39
CA GLU A 107 6.57 9.33 -8.68
C GLU A 107 8.03 9.45 -9.15
N PRO A 108 8.75 10.59 -8.99
CA PRO A 108 10.17 10.68 -9.33
C PRO A 108 11.06 9.74 -8.50
N GLU A 109 10.73 9.54 -7.23
CA GLU A 109 11.46 8.61 -6.34
C GLU A 109 11.17 7.15 -6.73
N CYS A 110 9.92 6.83 -7.08
CA CYS A 110 9.56 5.52 -7.63
C CYS A 110 10.33 5.23 -8.92
N ALA A 111 10.45 6.22 -9.81
CA ALA A 111 11.23 6.06 -11.04
C ALA A 111 12.72 5.78 -10.77
N ARG A 112 13.30 6.39 -9.73
CA ARG A 112 14.67 6.08 -9.30
C ARG A 112 14.77 4.67 -8.70
N TYR A 113 13.82 4.29 -7.86
CA TYR A 113 13.74 2.94 -7.27
C TYR A 113 13.73 1.85 -8.35
N TYR A 114 12.84 1.95 -9.34
CA TYR A 114 12.75 0.95 -10.42
C TYR A 114 13.92 0.98 -11.41
N ARG A 115 14.64 2.10 -11.51
CA ARG A 115 15.88 2.16 -12.32
C ARG A 115 17.07 1.51 -11.61
N ALA A 116 17.09 1.59 -10.28
CA ALA A 116 18.15 1.03 -9.45
C ALA A 116 17.94 -0.46 -9.12
N ALA A 117 16.69 -0.93 -9.11
CA ALA A 117 16.38 -2.34 -8.94
C ALA A 117 16.79 -3.13 -10.22
N PRO A 118 17.51 -4.25 -10.12
CA PRO A 118 17.69 -5.13 -11.26
C PRO A 118 16.30 -5.59 -11.72
N ALA A 119 16.05 -5.56 -13.03
CA ALA A 119 14.77 -5.96 -13.59
C ALA A 119 14.37 -7.34 -13.04
N ALA A 120 13.23 -7.41 -12.34
CA ALA A 120 12.66 -8.70 -12.00
C ALA A 120 12.43 -9.47 -13.32
N PRO A 121 12.81 -10.75 -13.42
CA PRO A 121 12.54 -11.52 -14.62
C PRO A 121 11.03 -11.50 -14.88
N ALA A 122 10.66 -11.22 -16.13
CA ALA A 122 9.28 -11.33 -16.55
C ALA A 122 8.78 -12.73 -16.20
N LEU A 123 7.75 -12.81 -15.35
CA LEU A 123 6.99 -14.03 -15.13
C LEU A 123 6.52 -14.51 -16.51
N SER A 124 7.19 -15.55 -17.02
CA SER A 124 6.73 -16.29 -18.18
C SER A 124 5.47 -17.04 -17.74
N ILE A 125 4.36 -16.76 -18.43
CA ILE A 125 3.09 -17.49 -18.33
C ILE A 125 3.31 -18.90 -18.89
#